data_AF-A0A7X7BXL2-F1
#
_entry.id   AF-A0A7X7BXL2-F1
#
_cell.length_a   1.000
_cell.length_b   1.000
_cell.length_c   1.000
_cell.angle_alpha   90.00
_cell.angle_beta   90.00
_cell.angle_gamma   90.00
#
_symmetry.space_group_name_H-M   'P 1'
#
loop_
_entity.id
_entity.type
_entity.pdbx_description
1 polymer ?
#
loop_
_entity_poly.entity_id
_entity_poly.type
_entity_poly.pdbx_seq_one_letter_code
_entity_poly.pdbx_strand_id
1 'polypeptide(L)'
;MKQAGDYLSKGLETAFYEELHKAMEGYICDKLMLAPADYTKEKAGEMMVSRGVKPETADKFISIIDGCEMARYAPESDINAMEIQYQSSMTVISQIESSIGNNANKKDSAKKALMLIFLLSLSLSMSAQSWNEANDKYAQGDYTSALDSYLAIESSDMVSADLYYNIANCYFKLSNAPRAVLYYERALKLNPSHEDAANNLEIAKASVLDRIDEVPQFILAQWVEDCKYMLSSDGWAWVTIVLFSMVLLFTIGFRQLAKRKARKTSFALACVIFMFTLCSLAFSLSQRADALSEDSAVVLSPVSSVKSSPGNTGTSLFIIHEGTVVEIKDIVGDWYRVTIADGREGWIPAADIEMI
;
A
#
# COMPACT_ATOMS: atom_id res chain seq x y z
N MET A 1 28.65 35.07 -6.81
CA MET A 1 27.59 36.04 -6.46
C MET A 1 27.84 36.73 -5.11
N LYS A 2 28.01 36.03 -3.98
CA LYS A 2 28.18 36.66 -2.65
C LYS A 2 29.33 37.69 -2.58
N GLN A 3 30.51 37.33 -3.12
CA GLN A 3 31.68 38.21 -3.13
C GLN A 3 31.50 39.45 -4.02
N ALA A 4 30.81 39.31 -5.16
CA ALA A 4 30.44 40.46 -6.00
C ALA A 4 29.48 41.40 -5.24
N GLY A 5 28.49 40.87 -4.52
CA GLY A 5 27.62 41.68 -3.65
C GLY A 5 28.38 42.43 -2.55
N ASP A 6 29.44 41.83 -1.99
CA ASP A 6 30.29 42.51 -1.02
C ASP A 6 31.08 43.67 -1.65
N TYR A 7 31.57 43.54 -2.88
CA TYR A 7 32.26 44.63 -3.60
C TYR A 7 31.33 45.75 -4.03
N LEU A 8 30.09 45.41 -4.39
CA LEU A 8 29.02 46.38 -4.66
C LEU A 8 28.76 47.26 -3.43
N SER A 9 28.63 46.65 -2.24
CA SER A 9 28.40 47.39 -0.98
C SER A 9 29.56 48.33 -0.60
N LYS A 10 30.76 48.07 -1.12
CA LYS A 10 31.98 48.85 -0.88
C LYS A 10 32.29 49.84 -2.00
N GLY A 11 31.47 49.89 -3.06
CA GLY A 11 31.70 50.75 -4.23
C GLY A 11 32.96 50.43 -5.02
N LEU A 12 33.46 49.19 -4.94
CA LEU A 12 34.68 48.76 -5.63
C LEU A 12 34.36 48.27 -7.04
N GLU A 13 34.23 49.19 -7.98
CA GLU A 13 33.71 48.94 -9.33
C GLU A 13 34.48 47.88 -10.13
N THR A 14 35.80 48.04 -10.28
CA THR A 14 36.62 47.10 -11.06
C THR A 14 36.59 45.69 -10.46
N ALA A 15 36.68 45.58 -9.13
CA ALA A 15 36.63 44.30 -8.43
C ALA A 15 35.24 43.66 -8.50
N PHE A 16 34.17 44.47 -8.49
CA PHE A 16 32.80 44.03 -8.66
C PHE A 16 32.58 43.37 -10.03
N TYR A 17 32.93 44.05 -11.13
CA TYR A 17 32.71 43.52 -12.48
C TYR A 17 33.59 42.30 -12.78
N GLU A 18 34.81 42.24 -12.24
CA GLU A 18 35.67 41.06 -12.36
C GLU A 18 35.09 39.84 -11.66
N GLU A 19 34.64 39.98 -10.40
CA GLU A 19 34.03 38.86 -9.68
C GLU A 19 32.64 38.48 -10.20
N LEU A 20 31.86 39.45 -10.70
CA LEU A 20 30.56 39.16 -11.30
C LEU A 20 30.73 38.35 -12.59
N HIS A 21 31.63 38.77 -13.47
CA HIS A 21 31.98 38.04 -14.71
C HIS A 21 32.44 36.61 -14.39
N LYS A 22 33.41 36.46 -13.50
CA LYS A 22 33.96 35.15 -13.10
C LYS A 22 32.90 34.24 -12.46
N ALA A 23 32.05 34.79 -11.59
CA ALA A 23 30.99 34.01 -10.96
C ALA A 23 29.94 33.55 -11.97
N MET A 24 29.63 34.37 -12.96
CA MET A 24 28.66 34.07 -14.02
C MET A 24 29.19 33.00 -14.98
N GLU A 25 30.46 33.10 -15.38
CA GLU A 25 31.14 32.09 -16.19
C GLU A 25 31.28 30.75 -15.47
N GLY A 26 31.71 30.77 -14.19
CA GLY A 26 31.82 29.56 -13.38
C GLY A 26 30.46 28.85 -13.22
N TYR A 27 29.41 29.61 -12.91
CA TYR A 27 28.05 29.07 -12.80
C TYR A 27 27.61 28.34 -14.07
N ILE A 28 27.79 28.96 -15.24
CA ILE A 28 27.30 28.37 -16.47
C ILE A 28 28.15 27.16 -16.90
N CYS A 29 29.46 27.20 -16.68
CA CYS A 29 30.33 26.05 -16.94
C CYS A 29 29.89 24.86 -16.10
N ASP A 30 29.66 25.06 -14.79
CA ASP A 30 29.17 24.00 -13.90
C ASP A 30 27.80 23.49 -14.35
N LYS A 31 26.87 24.39 -14.68
CA LYS A 31 25.49 24.01 -15.06
C LYS A 31 25.42 23.26 -16.39
N LEU A 32 26.30 23.61 -17.33
CA LEU A 32 26.38 22.97 -18.64
C LEU A 32 27.34 21.77 -18.66
N MET A 33 28.07 21.51 -17.57
CA MET A 33 29.16 20.52 -17.50
C MET A 33 30.23 20.79 -18.56
N LEU A 34 30.65 22.05 -18.67
CA LEU A 34 31.74 22.47 -19.56
C LEU A 34 33.05 22.58 -18.82
N ALA A 35 34.11 22.10 -19.46
CA ALA A 35 35.45 22.44 -19.02
C ALA A 35 35.72 23.94 -19.28
N PRO A 36 36.36 24.66 -18.35
CA PRO A 36 36.70 26.07 -18.55
C PRO A 36 37.53 26.35 -19.81
N ALA A 37 38.34 25.38 -20.25
CA ALA A 37 39.13 25.47 -21.48
C ALA A 37 38.28 25.47 -22.77
N ASP A 38 37.05 24.96 -22.68
CA ASP A 38 36.13 24.80 -23.81
C ASP A 38 35.04 25.87 -23.85
N TYR A 39 35.11 26.85 -22.95
CA TYR A 39 34.12 27.91 -22.79
C TYR A 39 34.29 29.01 -23.83
N THR A 40 33.21 29.31 -24.56
CA THR A 40 33.02 30.56 -25.30
C THR A 40 31.59 31.06 -25.09
N LYS A 41 31.37 32.37 -25.21
CA LYS A 41 30.04 32.99 -24.99
C LYS A 41 28.99 32.44 -25.95
N GLU A 42 29.38 32.21 -27.20
CA GLU A 42 28.54 31.68 -28.27
C GLU A 42 28.16 30.22 -27.98
N LYS A 43 29.15 29.39 -27.63
CA LYS A 43 28.94 27.97 -27.33
C LYS A 43 28.07 27.80 -26.09
N ALA A 44 28.31 28.60 -25.04
CA ALA A 44 27.47 28.62 -23.84
C ALA A 44 26.02 28.98 -24.18
N GLY A 45 25.79 29.99 -25.03
CA GLY A 45 24.46 30.36 -25.51
C GLY A 45 23.76 29.24 -26.28
N GLU A 46 24.45 28.62 -27.24
CA GLU A 46 23.92 27.49 -28.02
C GLU A 46 23.51 26.30 -27.14
N MET A 47 24.33 25.98 -26.13
CA MET A 47 24.04 24.89 -25.21
C MET A 47 22.96 25.22 -24.18
N MET A 48 22.82 26.48 -23.78
CA MET A 48 21.67 26.92 -22.99
C MET A 48 20.37 26.67 -23.77
N VAL A 49 20.33 27.08 -25.04
CA VAL A 49 19.15 26.89 -25.90
C VAL A 49 18.89 25.40 -26.14
N SER A 50 19.93 24.59 -26.42
CA SER A 50 19.77 23.14 -26.61
C SER A 50 19.27 22.41 -25.36
N ARG A 51 19.52 22.97 -24.16
CA ARG A 51 18.99 22.49 -22.88
C ARG A 51 17.63 23.09 -22.49
N GLY A 52 17.01 23.88 -23.37
CA GLY A 52 15.64 24.37 -23.21
C GLY A 52 15.52 25.73 -22.52
N VAL A 53 16.61 26.49 -22.40
CA VAL A 53 16.56 27.91 -22.01
C VAL A 53 16.01 28.72 -23.19
N LYS A 54 15.15 29.71 -22.93
CA LYS A 54 14.64 30.59 -23.97
C LYS A 54 15.78 31.41 -24.61
N PRO A 55 15.80 31.60 -25.95
CA PRO A 55 16.83 32.39 -26.62
C PRO A 55 17.01 33.78 -25.99
N GLU A 56 15.91 34.45 -25.65
CA GLU A 56 15.94 35.77 -24.98
C GLU A 56 16.70 35.77 -23.65
N THR A 57 16.65 34.68 -22.88
CA THR A 57 17.36 34.57 -21.59
C THR A 57 18.85 34.26 -21.81
N ALA A 58 19.17 33.46 -22.83
CA ALA A 58 20.55 33.19 -23.23
C ALA A 58 21.24 34.45 -23.77
N ASP A 59 20.54 35.23 -24.61
CA ASP A 59 21.03 36.50 -25.13
C ASP A 59 21.24 37.53 -24.00
N LYS A 60 20.32 37.59 -23.04
CA LYS A 60 20.48 38.43 -21.84
C LYS A 60 21.70 38.03 -21.02
N PHE A 61 21.95 36.73 -20.84
CA PHE A 61 23.15 36.25 -20.17
C PHE A 61 24.42 36.75 -20.88
N ILE A 62 24.51 36.58 -22.20
CA ILE A 62 25.67 37.03 -22.99
C ILE A 62 25.85 38.54 -22.87
N SER A 63 24.77 39.31 -22.97
CA SER A 63 24.82 40.78 -22.85
C SER A 63 25.34 41.27 -21.49
N ILE A 64 25.07 40.53 -20.41
CA ILE A 64 25.57 40.83 -19.06
C ILE A 64 27.08 40.57 -18.98
N ILE A 65 27.54 39.45 -19.55
CA ILE A 65 28.97 39.12 -19.64
C ILE A 65 29.72 40.20 -20.43
N ASP A 66 29.18 40.60 -21.59
CA ASP A 66 29.74 41.68 -22.42
C ASP A 66 29.80 43.00 -21.65
N GLY A 67 28.74 43.35 -20.92
CA GLY A 67 28.69 44.53 -20.08
C GLY A 67 29.76 44.53 -18.98
N CYS A 68 30.02 43.37 -18.36
CA CYS A 68 31.08 43.22 -17.37
C CYS A 68 32.47 43.34 -18.01
N GLU A 69 32.68 42.77 -19.21
CA GLU A 69 33.95 42.90 -19.95
C GLU A 69 34.20 44.36 -20.32
N MET A 70 33.21 45.06 -20.86
CA MET A 70 33.33 46.48 -21.22
C MET A 70 33.67 47.36 -20.02
N ALA A 71 32.95 47.19 -18.90
CA ALA A 71 33.16 47.99 -17.69
C ALA A 71 34.54 47.73 -17.04
N ARG A 72 35.15 46.56 -17.26
CA ARG A 72 36.53 46.28 -16.82
C ARG A 72 37.58 47.08 -17.59
N TYR A 73 37.33 47.42 -18.85
CA TYR A 73 38.26 48.16 -19.71
C TYR A 73 37.95 49.66 -19.79
N ALA A 74 36.69 50.06 -19.56
CA ALA A 74 36.23 51.44 -19.55
C ALA A 74 35.24 51.67 -18.38
N PRO A 75 35.75 51.87 -17.14
CA PRO A 75 34.89 52.06 -15.96
C PRO A 75 34.18 53.41 -16.00
N GLU A 76 32.87 53.40 -15.74
CA GLU A 76 32.04 54.59 -15.59
C GLU A 76 31.49 54.60 -14.17
N SER A 77 31.84 55.62 -13.38
CA SER A 77 31.55 55.66 -11.94
C SER A 77 30.08 55.93 -11.64
N ASP A 78 29.20 54.96 -11.90
CA ASP A 78 27.79 54.96 -11.51
C ASP A 78 27.44 53.71 -10.70
N ILE A 79 27.20 53.90 -9.39
CA ILE A 79 26.83 52.83 -8.46
C ILE A 79 25.46 52.23 -8.81
N ASN A 80 24.54 53.02 -9.39
CA ASN A 80 23.23 52.49 -9.77
C ASN A 80 23.35 51.50 -10.93
N ALA A 81 24.29 51.73 -11.85
CA ALA A 81 24.56 50.82 -12.95
C ALA A 81 25.07 49.45 -12.45
N MET A 82 25.93 49.44 -11.43
CA MET A 82 26.43 48.21 -10.80
C MET A 82 25.31 47.40 -10.14
N GLU A 83 24.41 48.05 -9.39
CA GLU A 83 23.27 47.38 -8.74
C GLU A 83 22.31 46.79 -9.78
N ILE A 84 22.01 47.53 -10.85
CA ILE A 84 21.15 47.05 -11.94
C ILE A 84 21.76 45.80 -12.61
N GLN A 85 23.06 45.79 -12.87
CA GLN A 85 23.73 44.62 -13.44
C GLN A 85 23.76 43.42 -12.48
N TYR A 86 23.93 43.65 -11.18
CA TYR A 86 23.88 42.59 -10.17
C TYR A 86 22.50 41.92 -10.11
N GLN A 87 21.44 42.72 -10.04
CA GLN A 87 20.05 42.21 -10.01
C GLN A 87 19.66 41.51 -11.31
N SER A 88 20.10 42.04 -12.46
CA SER A 88 19.87 41.42 -13.77
C SER A 88 20.55 40.06 -13.86
N SER A 89 21.80 39.97 -13.38
CA SER A 89 22.55 38.71 -13.29
C SER A 89 21.82 37.66 -12.45
N MET A 90 21.36 38.04 -11.25
CA MET A 90 20.61 37.13 -10.38
C MET A 90 19.30 36.65 -11.02
N THR A 91 18.59 37.55 -11.70
CA THR A 91 17.34 37.23 -12.39
C THR A 91 17.56 36.22 -13.51
N VAL A 92 18.60 36.42 -14.33
CA VAL A 92 18.94 35.53 -15.45
C VAL A 92 19.38 34.16 -14.94
N ILE A 93 20.21 34.09 -13.90
CA ILE A 93 20.58 32.81 -13.24
C ILE A 93 19.33 32.05 -12.83
N SER A 94 18.39 32.70 -12.12
CA SER A 94 17.16 32.07 -11.66
C SER A 94 16.30 31.54 -12.82
N GLN A 95 16.20 32.30 -13.92
CA GLN A 95 15.49 31.87 -15.13
C GLN A 95 16.15 30.65 -15.79
N ILE A 96 17.49 30.63 -15.88
CA ILE A 96 18.26 29.48 -16.38
C ILE A 96 18.05 28.25 -15.49
N GLU A 97 18.10 28.42 -14.17
CA GLU A 97 17.87 27.33 -13.22
C GLU A 97 16.48 26.70 -13.36
N SER A 98 15.44 27.53 -13.43
CA SER A 98 14.06 27.06 -13.58
C SER A 98 13.83 26.29 -14.89
N SER A 99 14.53 26.68 -15.96
CA SER A 99 14.41 26.07 -17.28
C SER A 99 15.16 24.73 -17.36
N ILE A 100 16.39 24.68 -16.83
CA ILE A 100 17.24 23.48 -16.89
C ILE A 100 16.87 22.45 -15.81
N GLY A 101 16.51 22.88 -14.60
CA GLY A 101 16.22 22.01 -13.45
C GLY A 101 14.97 21.13 -13.60
N ASN A 102 13.97 21.58 -14.36
CA ASN A 102 12.70 20.86 -14.53
C ASN A 102 12.78 19.70 -15.55
N ASN A 103 13.68 19.76 -16.54
CA ASN A 103 13.74 18.77 -17.62
C ASN A 103 14.63 17.55 -17.29
N ALA A 104 15.72 17.73 -16.55
CA ALA A 104 16.62 16.64 -16.16
C ALA A 104 15.98 15.70 -15.11
N ASN A 105 15.35 16.28 -14.09
CA ASN A 105 14.68 15.51 -13.02
C ASN A 105 13.47 14.70 -13.53
N LYS A 106 12.74 15.21 -14.53
CA LYS A 106 11.56 14.53 -15.09
C LYS A 106 11.94 13.30 -15.92
N LYS A 107 13.05 13.36 -16.69
CA LYS A 107 13.56 12.21 -17.48
C LYS A 107 14.17 11.12 -16.60
N ASP A 108 14.91 11.48 -15.54
CA ASP A 108 15.49 10.49 -14.62
C ASP A 108 14.41 9.78 -13.79
N SER A 109 13.41 10.54 -13.33
CA SER A 109 12.25 9.98 -12.62
C SER A 109 11.42 9.03 -13.51
N ALA A 110 11.23 9.37 -14.79
CA ALA A 110 10.52 8.51 -15.74
C ALA A 110 11.25 7.19 -16.00
N LYS A 111 12.59 7.21 -16.11
CA LYS A 111 13.40 5.99 -16.27
C LYS A 111 13.34 5.09 -15.03
N LYS A 112 13.42 5.68 -13.83
CA LYS A 112 13.26 4.95 -12.56
C LYS A 112 11.87 4.33 -12.45
N ALA A 113 10.82 5.06 -12.81
CA ALA A 113 9.46 4.54 -12.84
C ALA A 113 9.28 3.38 -13.84
N LEU A 114 9.83 3.50 -15.04
CA LEU A 114 9.82 2.43 -16.06
C LEU A 114 10.56 1.17 -15.60
N MET A 115 11.72 1.33 -14.96
CA MET A 115 12.48 0.21 -14.40
C MET A 115 11.72 -0.47 -13.26
N LEU A 116 11.05 0.31 -12.40
CA LEU A 116 10.22 -0.23 -11.32
C LEU A 116 9.00 -0.99 -11.88
N ILE A 117 8.30 -0.42 -12.88
CA ILE A 117 7.19 -1.08 -13.57
C ILE A 117 7.64 -2.38 -14.23
N PHE A 118 8.82 -2.39 -14.87
CA PHE A 118 9.38 -3.60 -15.47
C PHE A 118 9.70 -4.67 -14.43
N LEU A 119 10.33 -4.31 -13.32
CA LEU A 119 10.63 -5.24 -12.23
C LEU A 119 9.34 -5.80 -11.59
N LEU A 120 8.32 -4.96 -11.37
CA LEU A 120 7.00 -5.35 -10.89
C LEU A 120 6.29 -6.30 -11.88
N SER A 121 6.42 -6.07 -13.19
CA SER A 121 5.82 -6.94 -14.21
C SER A 121 6.45 -8.34 -14.27
N LEU A 122 7.76 -8.43 -13.97
CA LEU A 122 8.48 -9.70 -13.96
C LEU A 122 8.08 -10.57 -12.75
N SER A 123 7.91 -9.96 -11.57
CA SER A 123 7.46 -10.69 -10.37
C SER A 123 6.02 -11.18 -10.50
N LEU A 124 5.12 -10.37 -11.08
CA LEU A 124 3.73 -10.76 -11.35
C LEU A 124 3.64 -11.95 -12.32
N SER A 125 4.50 -11.99 -13.34
CA SER A 125 4.49 -13.06 -14.34
C SER A 125 4.91 -14.41 -13.76
N MET A 126 5.87 -14.42 -12.81
CA MET A 126 6.35 -15.65 -12.18
C MET A 126 5.31 -16.27 -11.24
N SER A 127 4.64 -15.43 -10.43
CA SER A 127 3.54 -15.86 -9.54
C SER A 127 2.33 -16.38 -10.32
N ALA A 128 1.96 -15.70 -11.41
CA ALA A 128 0.86 -16.14 -12.28
C ALA A 128 1.18 -17.49 -12.96
N GLN A 129 2.44 -17.73 -13.34
CA GLN A 129 2.85 -19.00 -13.94
C GLN A 129 2.71 -20.17 -12.95
N SER A 130 3.20 -20.02 -11.70
CA SER A 130 3.06 -21.08 -10.68
C SER A 130 1.61 -21.38 -10.34
N TRP A 131 0.76 -20.35 -10.30
CA TRP A 131 -0.68 -20.51 -10.07
C TRP A 131 -1.37 -21.30 -11.18
N ASN A 132 -1.10 -20.95 -12.44
CA ASN A 132 -1.70 -21.63 -13.59
C ASN A 132 -1.25 -23.10 -13.69
N GLU A 133 0.03 -23.39 -13.43
CA GLU A 133 0.54 -24.77 -13.42
C GLU A 133 -0.17 -25.63 -12.37
N ALA A 134 -0.40 -25.09 -11.17
CA ALA A 134 -1.13 -25.79 -10.12
C ALA A 134 -2.60 -26.06 -10.52
N ASN A 135 -3.26 -25.06 -11.12
CA ASN A 135 -4.63 -25.21 -11.64
C ASN A 135 -4.71 -26.25 -12.77
N ASP A 136 -3.71 -26.29 -13.67
CA ASP A 136 -3.67 -27.26 -14.77
C ASP A 136 -3.53 -28.70 -14.23
N LYS A 137 -2.68 -28.91 -13.22
CA LYS A 137 -2.56 -30.20 -12.52
C LYS A 137 -3.87 -30.60 -11.86
N TYR A 138 -4.53 -29.65 -11.19
CA TYR A 138 -5.85 -29.87 -10.57
C TYR A 138 -6.90 -30.27 -11.61
N ALA A 139 -6.96 -29.56 -12.75
CA ALA A 139 -7.90 -29.83 -13.83
C ALA A 139 -7.66 -31.20 -14.50
N GLN A 140 -6.42 -31.68 -14.49
CA GLN A 140 -6.05 -33.03 -14.95
C GLN A 140 -6.40 -34.14 -13.95
N GLY A 141 -6.86 -33.79 -12.73
CA GLY A 141 -7.16 -34.72 -11.65
C GLY A 141 -5.93 -35.17 -10.86
N ASP A 142 -4.74 -34.61 -11.13
CA ASP A 142 -3.52 -34.86 -10.35
C ASP A 142 -3.52 -33.97 -9.10
N TYR A 143 -4.36 -34.33 -8.14
CA TYR A 143 -4.56 -33.55 -6.91
C TYR A 143 -3.32 -33.55 -6.00
N THR A 144 -2.48 -34.58 -6.05
CA THR A 144 -1.24 -34.63 -5.26
C THR A 144 -0.23 -33.61 -5.79
N SER A 145 0.07 -33.63 -7.09
CA SER A 145 0.99 -32.65 -7.68
C SER A 145 0.43 -31.22 -7.62
N ALA A 146 -0.89 -31.06 -7.73
CA ALA A 146 -1.54 -29.76 -7.56
C ALA A 146 -1.35 -29.24 -6.13
N LEU A 147 -1.60 -30.08 -5.12
CA LEU A 147 -1.39 -29.74 -3.70
C LEU A 147 0.06 -29.30 -3.45
N ASP A 148 1.04 -30.08 -3.89
CA ASP A 148 2.46 -29.73 -3.72
C ASP A 148 2.79 -28.37 -4.36
N SER A 149 2.19 -28.08 -5.52
CA SER A 149 2.39 -26.81 -6.21
C SER A 149 1.74 -25.64 -5.46
N TYR A 150 0.54 -25.82 -4.92
CA TYR A 150 -0.12 -24.79 -4.11
C TYR A 150 0.59 -24.56 -2.77
N LEU A 151 1.06 -25.60 -2.09
CA LEU A 151 1.86 -25.48 -0.86
C LEU A 151 3.19 -24.76 -1.11
N ALA A 152 3.80 -24.95 -2.29
CA ALA A 152 4.97 -24.18 -2.68
C ALA A 152 4.65 -22.68 -2.83
N ILE A 153 3.46 -22.32 -3.35
CA ILE A 153 2.99 -20.93 -3.40
C ILE A 153 2.76 -20.38 -1.99
N GLU A 154 2.10 -21.15 -1.11
CA GLU A 154 1.88 -20.77 0.30
C GLU A 154 3.22 -20.48 1.01
N SER A 155 4.23 -21.32 0.79
CA SER A 155 5.57 -21.14 1.39
C SER A 155 6.32 -19.87 0.95
N SER A 156 5.84 -19.19 -0.09
CA SER A 156 6.40 -17.93 -0.57
C SER A 156 5.74 -16.68 0.03
N ASP A 157 4.95 -16.85 1.11
CA ASP A 157 4.12 -15.83 1.77
C ASP A 157 3.07 -15.16 0.84
N MET A 158 2.84 -15.74 -0.35
CA MET A 158 1.79 -15.31 -1.27
C MET A 158 0.48 -16.02 -0.91
N VAL A 159 -0.14 -15.57 0.18
CA VAL A 159 -1.38 -16.14 0.69
C VAL A 159 -2.60 -15.40 0.12
N SER A 160 -3.63 -16.16 -0.26
CA SER A 160 -4.95 -15.63 -0.63
C SER A 160 -6.05 -16.62 -0.23
N ALA A 161 -7.29 -16.12 -0.12
CA ALA A 161 -8.44 -16.98 0.15
C ALA A 161 -8.62 -18.05 -0.95
N ASP A 162 -8.41 -17.68 -2.23
CA ASP A 162 -8.48 -18.62 -3.35
C ASP A 162 -7.40 -19.72 -3.27
N LEU A 163 -6.18 -19.37 -2.81
CA LEU A 163 -5.10 -20.35 -2.64
C LEU A 163 -5.50 -21.40 -1.61
N TYR A 164 -5.96 -20.94 -0.44
CA TYR A 164 -6.42 -21.80 0.63
C TYR A 164 -7.63 -22.64 0.22
N TYR A 165 -8.59 -22.06 -0.50
CA TYR A 165 -9.71 -22.79 -1.08
C TYR A 165 -9.24 -23.91 -2.03
N ASN A 166 -8.26 -23.65 -2.89
CA ASN A 166 -7.72 -24.66 -3.80
C ASN A 166 -6.91 -25.75 -3.08
N ILE A 167 -6.14 -25.40 -2.04
CA ILE A 167 -5.47 -26.37 -1.18
C ILE A 167 -6.49 -27.26 -0.46
N ALA A 168 -7.53 -26.66 0.11
CA ALA A 168 -8.62 -27.39 0.78
C ALA A 168 -9.32 -28.36 -0.19
N ASN A 169 -9.61 -27.91 -1.41
CA ASN A 169 -10.15 -28.74 -2.47
C ASN A 169 -9.24 -29.94 -2.79
N CYS A 170 -7.93 -29.75 -2.86
CA CYS A 170 -6.99 -30.85 -3.07
C CYS A 170 -7.04 -31.85 -1.90
N TYR A 171 -6.96 -31.38 -0.66
CA TYR A 171 -7.07 -32.25 0.51
C TYR A 171 -8.39 -33.02 0.54
N PHE A 172 -9.50 -32.37 0.21
CA PHE A 172 -10.81 -33.00 0.16
C PHE A 172 -10.86 -34.11 -0.92
N LYS A 173 -10.34 -33.83 -2.13
CA LYS A 173 -10.24 -34.83 -3.21
C LYS A 173 -9.31 -36.00 -2.86
N LEU A 174 -8.30 -35.76 -2.04
CA LEU A 174 -7.40 -36.77 -1.49
C LEU A 174 -7.97 -37.47 -0.23
N SER A 175 -9.25 -37.25 0.09
CA SER A 175 -9.94 -37.84 1.25
C SER A 175 -9.35 -37.45 2.61
N ASN A 176 -8.65 -36.32 2.69
CA ASN A 176 -8.16 -35.73 3.93
C ASN A 176 -9.10 -34.59 4.38
N ALA A 177 -10.29 -34.97 4.85
CA ALA A 177 -11.30 -34.00 5.30
C ALA A 177 -10.80 -33.07 6.42
N PRO A 178 -10.03 -33.52 7.44
CA PRO A 178 -9.53 -32.63 8.49
C PRO A 178 -8.68 -31.46 7.98
N ARG A 179 -7.74 -31.74 7.06
CA ARG A 179 -6.94 -30.66 6.44
C ARG A 179 -7.76 -29.81 5.48
N ALA A 180 -8.74 -30.38 4.80
CA ALA A 180 -9.67 -29.60 4.00
C ALA A 180 -10.43 -28.60 4.87
N VAL A 181 -10.95 -29.01 6.03
CA VAL A 181 -11.61 -28.12 7.00
C VAL A 181 -10.66 -27.00 7.41
N LEU A 182 -9.42 -27.31 7.82
CA LEU A 182 -8.42 -26.30 8.18
C LEU A 182 -8.23 -25.25 7.08
N TYR A 183 -7.99 -25.67 5.84
CA TYR A 183 -7.73 -24.73 4.75
C TYR A 183 -8.98 -23.98 4.27
N TYR A 184 -10.18 -24.56 4.37
CA TYR A 184 -11.41 -23.81 4.11
C TYR A 184 -11.66 -22.75 5.20
N GLU A 185 -11.46 -23.09 6.47
CA GLU A 185 -11.53 -22.12 7.57
C GLU A 185 -10.51 -20.99 7.37
N ARG A 186 -9.28 -21.30 6.95
CA ARG A 186 -8.27 -20.30 6.57
C ARG A 186 -8.73 -19.41 5.42
N ALA A 187 -9.35 -19.98 4.39
CA ALA A 187 -9.89 -19.22 3.27
C ALA A 187 -10.98 -18.23 3.72
N LEU A 188 -11.90 -18.69 4.58
CA LEU A 188 -12.98 -17.87 5.13
C LEU A 188 -12.48 -16.84 6.13
N LYS A 189 -11.39 -17.11 6.85
CA LYS A 189 -10.75 -16.11 7.71
C LYS A 189 -10.19 -14.94 6.92
N LEU A 190 -9.64 -15.19 5.73
CA LEU A 190 -9.17 -14.13 4.83
C LEU A 190 -10.30 -13.46 4.05
N ASN A 191 -11.29 -14.24 3.60
CA ASN A 191 -12.44 -13.74 2.87
C ASN A 191 -13.72 -14.44 3.38
N PRO A 192 -14.39 -13.89 4.40
CA PRO A 192 -15.60 -14.47 4.95
C PRO A 192 -16.77 -14.54 3.95
N SER A 193 -16.72 -13.74 2.89
CA SER A 193 -17.73 -13.72 1.82
C SER A 193 -17.45 -14.73 0.71
N HIS A 194 -16.48 -15.64 0.87
CA HIS A 194 -16.14 -16.66 -0.13
C HIS A 194 -17.16 -17.81 -0.13
N GLU A 195 -18.25 -17.64 -0.90
CA GLU A 195 -19.40 -18.55 -0.94
C GLU A 195 -19.01 -20.02 -1.23
N ASP A 196 -18.14 -20.26 -2.22
CA ASP A 196 -17.71 -21.64 -2.55
C ASP A 196 -16.94 -22.32 -1.40
N ALA A 197 -16.12 -21.56 -0.66
CA ALA A 197 -15.37 -22.08 0.48
C ALA A 197 -16.31 -22.40 1.64
N ALA A 198 -17.30 -21.55 1.90
CA ALA A 198 -18.34 -21.79 2.91
C ALA A 198 -19.15 -23.05 2.60
N ASN A 199 -19.65 -23.18 1.38
CA ASN A 199 -20.41 -24.35 0.95
C ASN A 199 -19.58 -25.64 1.02
N ASN A 200 -18.33 -25.60 0.56
CA ASN A 200 -17.47 -26.78 0.59
C ASN A 200 -16.99 -27.13 2.02
N LEU A 201 -16.85 -26.14 2.90
CA LEU A 201 -16.58 -26.35 4.31
C LEU A 201 -17.69 -27.15 4.99
N GLU A 202 -18.96 -26.85 4.71
CA GLU A 202 -20.08 -27.64 5.25
C GLU A 202 -20.00 -29.12 4.82
N ILE A 203 -19.65 -29.37 3.56
CA ILE A 203 -19.45 -30.73 3.03
C ILE A 203 -18.25 -31.41 3.70
N ALA A 204 -17.15 -30.68 3.89
CA ALA A 204 -15.96 -31.19 4.56
C ALA A 204 -16.23 -31.51 6.04
N LYS A 205 -16.90 -30.61 6.78
CA LYS A 205 -17.35 -30.82 8.17
C LYS A 205 -18.29 -32.02 8.28
N ALA A 206 -19.17 -32.23 7.31
CA ALA A 206 -20.05 -33.41 7.26
C ALA A 206 -19.30 -34.73 7.00
N SER A 207 -18.06 -34.67 6.50
CA SER A 207 -17.19 -35.82 6.23
C SER A 207 -16.26 -36.16 7.40
N VAL A 208 -16.23 -35.34 8.45
CA VAL A 208 -15.48 -35.56 9.69
C VAL A 208 -16.32 -36.38 10.68
N LEU A 209 -15.66 -37.12 11.57
CA LEU A 209 -16.32 -38.02 12.53
C LEU A 209 -17.17 -37.26 13.56
N ASP A 210 -16.65 -36.15 14.08
CA ASP A 210 -17.33 -35.32 15.05
C ASP A 210 -18.33 -34.40 14.35
N ARG A 211 -19.62 -34.58 14.66
CA ARG A 211 -20.68 -33.62 14.36
C ARG A 211 -21.11 -32.95 15.65
N ILE A 212 -20.60 -31.74 15.87
CA ILE A 212 -20.93 -30.92 17.03
C ILE A 212 -21.84 -29.80 16.54
N ASP A 213 -23.08 -29.80 17.03
CA ASP A 213 -24.03 -28.74 16.70
C ASP A 213 -23.60 -27.44 17.41
N GLU A 214 -23.60 -26.33 16.67
CA GLU A 214 -23.28 -25.02 17.22
C GLU A 214 -24.38 -24.54 18.17
N VAL A 215 -23.98 -23.90 19.27
CA VAL A 215 -24.94 -23.25 20.16
C VAL A 215 -25.65 -22.13 19.38
N PRO A 216 -27.00 -22.11 19.34
CA PRO A 216 -27.73 -21.09 18.60
C PRO A 216 -27.44 -19.70 19.16
N GLN A 217 -26.99 -18.80 18.30
CA GLN A 217 -26.74 -17.40 18.65
C GLN A 217 -28.05 -16.61 18.78
N PHE A 218 -27.98 -15.48 19.47
CA PHE A 218 -29.09 -14.53 19.55
C PHE A 218 -29.41 -13.95 18.16
N ILE A 219 -30.69 -13.92 17.77
CA ILE A 219 -31.13 -13.58 16.40
C ILE A 219 -30.59 -12.24 15.90
N LEU A 220 -30.55 -11.20 16.74
CA LEU A 220 -30.02 -9.90 16.30
C LEU A 220 -28.50 -9.92 16.13
N ALA A 221 -27.77 -10.76 16.88
CA ALA A 221 -26.35 -10.95 16.67
C ALA A 221 -26.10 -11.62 15.31
N GLN A 222 -26.88 -12.66 14.99
CA GLN A 222 -26.82 -13.31 13.68
C GLN A 222 -27.06 -12.32 12.53
N TRP A 223 -28.09 -11.47 12.63
CA TRP A 223 -28.37 -10.46 11.58
C TRP A 223 -27.22 -9.46 11.38
N VAL A 224 -26.53 -9.10 12.46
CA VAL A 224 -25.36 -8.22 12.37
C VAL A 224 -24.21 -8.94 11.69
N GLU A 225 -23.94 -10.20 12.03
CA GLU A 225 -22.92 -11.02 11.37
C GLU A 225 -23.24 -11.26 9.88
N ASP A 226 -24.48 -11.62 9.56
CA ASP A 226 -24.95 -11.80 8.18
C ASP A 226 -24.74 -10.52 7.36
N CYS A 227 -25.04 -9.35 7.94
CA CYS A 227 -24.77 -8.07 7.30
C CYS A 227 -23.26 -7.84 7.18
N LYS A 228 -22.48 -8.02 8.25
CA LYS A 228 -21.03 -7.82 8.28
C LYS A 228 -20.32 -8.64 7.20
N TYR A 229 -20.76 -9.88 6.96
CA TYR A 229 -20.15 -10.79 5.99
C TYR A 229 -20.81 -10.81 4.60
N MET A 230 -21.83 -9.98 4.36
CA MET A 230 -22.43 -9.81 3.02
C MET A 230 -21.43 -9.23 2.00
N LEU A 231 -20.44 -8.48 2.47
CA LEU A 231 -19.35 -7.94 1.66
C LEU A 231 -18.01 -8.24 2.34
N SER A 232 -16.95 -8.36 1.53
CA SER A 232 -15.59 -8.40 2.03
C SER A 232 -15.21 -7.08 2.69
N SER A 233 -14.13 -7.09 3.48
CA SER A 233 -13.59 -5.93 4.18
C SER A 233 -13.28 -4.79 3.20
N ASP A 234 -12.76 -5.14 2.02
CA ASP A 234 -12.50 -4.20 0.93
C ASP A 234 -13.79 -3.68 0.30
N GLY A 235 -14.82 -4.54 0.17
CA GLY A 235 -16.16 -4.13 -0.25
C GLY A 235 -16.75 -3.07 0.68
N TRP A 236 -16.70 -3.33 2.00
CA TRP A 236 -17.13 -2.36 3.02
C TRP A 236 -16.27 -1.09 3.03
N ALA A 237 -14.97 -1.17 2.74
CA ALA A 237 -14.13 0.01 2.59
C ALA A 237 -14.59 0.91 1.43
N TRP A 238 -14.92 0.32 0.27
CA TRP A 238 -15.48 1.06 -0.86
C TRP A 238 -16.83 1.70 -0.55
N VAL A 239 -17.74 0.97 0.10
CA VAL A 239 -19.03 1.52 0.56
C VAL A 239 -18.78 2.70 1.49
N THR A 240 -17.81 2.61 2.40
CA THR A 240 -17.43 3.69 3.32
C THR A 240 -16.99 4.93 2.55
N ILE A 241 -16.12 4.80 1.54
CA ILE A 241 -15.62 5.92 0.72
C ILE A 241 -16.77 6.60 -0.04
N VAL A 242 -17.67 5.81 -0.63
CA VAL A 242 -18.83 6.33 -1.37
C VAL A 242 -19.78 7.07 -0.44
N LEU A 243 -20.16 6.47 0.69
CA LEU A 243 -21.05 7.09 1.67
C LEU A 243 -20.43 8.36 2.25
N PHE A 244 -19.13 8.35 2.56
CA PHE A 244 -18.43 9.53 3.06
C PHE A 244 -18.42 10.68 2.02
N SER A 245 -18.22 10.36 0.74
CA SER A 245 -18.32 11.32 -0.35
C SER A 245 -19.73 11.91 -0.46
N MET A 246 -20.77 11.10 -0.25
CA MET A 246 -22.16 11.56 -0.19
C MET A 246 -22.40 12.48 1.03
N VAL A 247 -21.85 12.16 2.21
CA VAL A 247 -21.92 13.04 3.40
C VAL A 247 -21.35 14.43 3.08
N LEU A 248 -20.19 14.51 2.43
CA LEU A 248 -19.60 15.78 2.00
C LEU A 248 -20.53 16.54 1.05
N LEU A 249 -21.11 15.85 0.07
CA LEU A 249 -22.02 16.44 -0.92
C LEU A 249 -23.28 17.02 -0.25
N PHE A 250 -23.92 16.26 0.65
CA PHE A 250 -25.09 16.75 1.41
C PHE A 250 -24.73 17.87 2.41
N THR A 251 -23.50 17.89 2.93
CA THR A 251 -23.01 18.99 3.77
C THR A 251 -22.79 20.26 2.96
N ILE A 252 -22.29 20.15 1.72
CA ILE A 252 -22.22 21.28 0.78
C ILE A 252 -23.63 21.75 0.42
N GLY A 253 -24.57 20.83 0.15
CA GLY A 253 -25.98 21.14 -0.10
C GLY A 253 -26.64 21.92 1.05
N PHE A 254 -26.32 21.59 2.30
CA PHE A 254 -26.77 22.36 3.47
C PHE A 254 -26.30 23.81 3.44
N ARG A 255 -25.13 24.11 2.87
CA ARG A 255 -24.59 25.48 2.73
C ARG A 255 -25.13 26.22 1.52
N GLN A 256 -25.23 25.55 0.36
CA GLN A 256 -25.48 26.20 -0.94
C GLN A 256 -26.96 26.30 -1.35
N LEU A 257 -27.85 25.46 -0.79
CA LEU A 257 -29.26 25.46 -1.19
C LEU A 257 -30.01 26.71 -0.66
N ALA A 258 -30.69 27.43 -1.56
CA ALA A 258 -31.40 28.66 -1.22
C ALA A 258 -32.61 28.45 -0.30
N LYS A 259 -33.33 27.31 -0.43
CA LYS A 259 -34.56 27.05 0.33
C LYS A 259 -34.25 26.48 1.72
N ARG A 260 -34.78 27.12 2.78
CA ARG A 260 -34.59 26.68 4.19
C ARG A 260 -34.99 25.22 4.45
N LYS A 261 -36.10 24.75 3.85
CA LYS A 261 -36.52 23.34 3.95
C LYS A 261 -35.48 22.39 3.32
N ALA A 262 -35.00 22.73 2.12
CA ALA A 262 -34.00 21.93 1.41
C ALA A 262 -32.65 21.85 2.16
N ARG A 263 -32.23 22.94 2.82
CA ARG A 263 -31.06 22.91 3.72
C ARG A 263 -31.25 21.93 4.87
N LYS A 264 -32.39 22.00 5.58
CA LYS A 264 -32.67 21.11 6.71
C LYS A 264 -32.73 19.64 6.31
N THR A 265 -33.34 19.33 5.17
CA THR A 265 -33.38 17.95 4.64
C THR A 265 -31.99 17.46 4.24
N SER A 266 -31.19 18.32 3.60
CA SER A 266 -29.80 18.00 3.24
C SER A 266 -28.96 17.68 4.48
N PHE A 267 -29.09 18.47 5.55
CA PHE A 267 -28.41 18.23 6.81
C PHE A 267 -28.89 16.93 7.49
N ALA A 268 -30.19 16.71 7.56
CA ALA A 268 -30.74 15.49 8.15
C ALA A 268 -30.25 14.23 7.40
N LEU A 269 -30.23 14.26 6.06
CA LEU A 269 -29.69 13.18 5.24
C LEU A 269 -28.19 12.98 5.48
N ALA A 270 -27.40 14.06 5.58
CA ALA A 270 -25.98 13.96 5.91
C ALA A 270 -25.75 13.23 7.24
N CYS A 271 -26.54 13.55 8.28
CA CYS A 271 -26.45 12.87 9.58
C CYS A 271 -26.80 11.37 9.49
N VAL A 272 -27.87 11.03 8.76
CA VAL A 272 -28.28 9.63 8.58
C VAL A 272 -27.22 8.84 7.81
N ILE A 273 -26.75 9.37 6.67
CA ILE A 273 -25.70 8.72 5.87
C ILE A 273 -24.41 8.58 6.68
N PHE A 274 -24.05 9.58 7.49
CA PHE A 274 -22.88 9.51 8.35
C PHE A 274 -22.95 8.35 9.36
N MET A 275 -24.13 8.08 9.95
CA MET A 275 -24.30 6.89 10.81
C MET A 275 -24.05 5.60 10.04
N PHE A 276 -24.57 5.47 8.81
CA PHE A 276 -24.29 4.31 7.95
C PHE A 276 -22.82 4.21 7.55
N THR A 277 -22.13 5.33 7.31
CA THR A 277 -20.68 5.35 7.08
C THR A 277 -19.92 4.79 8.28
N LEU A 278 -20.31 5.15 9.51
CA LEU A 278 -19.68 4.61 10.72
C LEU A 278 -19.91 3.10 10.86
N CYS A 279 -21.13 2.60 10.60
CA CYS A 279 -21.41 1.17 10.61
C CYS A 279 -20.59 0.42 9.55
N SER A 280 -20.57 0.92 8.32
CA SER A 280 -19.77 0.36 7.21
C SER A 280 -18.28 0.29 7.55
N LEU A 281 -17.74 1.35 8.15
CA LEU A 281 -16.35 1.39 8.61
C LEU A 281 -16.12 0.39 9.75
N ALA A 282 -17.05 0.30 10.71
CA ALA A 282 -16.96 -0.65 11.81
C ALA A 282 -16.95 -2.11 11.31
N PHE A 283 -17.78 -2.45 10.32
CA PHE A 283 -17.78 -3.78 9.71
C PHE A 283 -16.45 -4.09 9.00
N SER A 284 -15.93 -3.15 8.21
CA SER A 284 -14.62 -3.30 7.56
C SER A 284 -13.49 -3.53 8.59
N LEU A 285 -13.44 -2.72 9.65
CA LEU A 285 -12.41 -2.84 10.68
C LEU A 285 -12.57 -4.10 11.55
N SER A 286 -13.79 -4.46 11.92
CA SER A 286 -14.07 -5.68 12.68
C SER A 286 -13.67 -6.91 11.87
N GLN A 287 -14.08 -7.00 10.61
CA GLN A 287 -13.73 -8.15 9.76
C GLN A 287 -12.21 -8.26 9.58
N ARG A 288 -11.50 -7.13 9.43
CA ARG A 288 -10.04 -7.13 9.36
C ARG A 288 -9.38 -7.55 10.68
N ALA A 289 -9.97 -7.20 11.82
CA ALA A 289 -9.49 -7.64 13.13
C ALA A 289 -9.71 -9.14 13.31
N ASP A 290 -10.88 -9.65 12.94
CA ASP A 290 -11.25 -11.07 12.97
C ASP A 290 -10.33 -11.89 12.05
N ALA A 291 -9.98 -11.36 10.87
CA ALA A 291 -9.04 -12.01 9.94
C ALA A 291 -7.60 -12.12 10.48
N LEU A 292 -7.21 -11.25 11.42
CA LEU A 292 -5.87 -11.19 12.01
C LEU A 292 -5.80 -11.84 13.40
N SER A 293 -6.93 -12.28 13.98
CA SER A 293 -6.91 -12.97 15.26
C SER A 293 -6.34 -14.37 15.11
N GLU A 294 -5.65 -14.88 16.12
CA GLU A 294 -5.16 -16.26 16.18
C GLU A 294 -5.90 -17.00 17.29
N ASP A 295 -7.22 -17.02 17.21
CA ASP A 295 -8.13 -17.50 18.26
C ASP A 295 -8.80 -18.83 17.93
N SER A 296 -8.44 -19.47 16.82
CA SER A 296 -9.13 -20.66 16.33
C SER A 296 -8.14 -21.65 15.75
N ALA A 297 -8.43 -22.95 15.92
CA ALA A 297 -7.58 -24.04 15.45
C ALA A 297 -8.42 -25.25 15.03
N VAL A 298 -7.81 -26.16 14.28
CA VAL A 298 -8.39 -27.46 13.91
C VAL A 298 -7.57 -28.58 14.52
N VAL A 299 -8.24 -29.56 15.13
CA VAL A 299 -7.59 -30.78 15.62
C VAL A 299 -7.12 -31.61 14.42
N LEU A 300 -5.84 -31.99 14.38
CA LEU A 300 -5.29 -32.84 13.31
C LEU A 300 -4.80 -34.19 13.82
N SER A 301 -4.75 -34.39 15.14
CA SER A 301 -4.53 -35.70 15.72
C SER A 301 -5.81 -36.56 15.58
N PRO A 302 -5.73 -37.84 15.19
CA PRO A 302 -6.91 -38.69 14.99
C PRO A 302 -7.84 -38.76 16.20
N VAL A 303 -7.27 -38.74 17.41
CA VAL A 303 -8.00 -38.76 18.68
C VAL A 303 -7.24 -37.90 19.69
N SER A 304 -7.93 -36.91 20.25
CA SER A 304 -7.40 -36.01 21.26
C SER A 304 -8.29 -35.97 22.50
N SER A 305 -7.66 -36.15 23.66
CA SER A 305 -8.34 -36.14 24.95
C SER A 305 -8.29 -34.74 25.55
N VAL A 306 -9.44 -34.10 25.66
CA VAL A 306 -9.57 -32.77 26.29
C VAL A 306 -9.57 -32.95 27.81
N LYS A 307 -8.70 -32.21 28.50
CA LYS A 307 -8.43 -32.35 29.93
C LYS A 307 -8.96 -31.19 30.77
N SER A 308 -9.17 -31.44 32.06
CA SER A 308 -9.60 -30.41 33.02
C SER A 308 -8.53 -29.38 33.37
N SER A 309 -7.25 -29.72 33.23
CA SER A 309 -6.12 -28.88 33.58
C SER A 309 -4.94 -29.16 32.64
N PRO A 310 -4.05 -28.19 32.41
CA PRO A 310 -2.86 -28.41 31.61
C PRO A 310 -1.97 -29.47 32.26
N GLY A 311 -1.38 -30.35 31.45
CA GLY A 311 -0.46 -31.40 31.88
C GLY A 311 -1.04 -32.83 31.88
N ASN A 312 -0.20 -33.78 32.27
CA ASN A 312 -0.54 -35.20 32.23
C ASN A 312 -1.38 -35.69 33.41
N THR A 313 -1.54 -34.87 34.45
CA THR A 313 -2.30 -35.19 35.67
C THR A 313 -3.78 -34.78 35.59
N GLY A 314 -4.18 -33.98 34.59
CA GLY A 314 -5.58 -33.57 34.40
C GLY A 314 -6.47 -34.75 34.02
N THR A 315 -7.69 -34.79 34.57
CA THR A 315 -8.69 -35.80 34.20
C THR A 315 -9.22 -35.53 32.79
N SER A 316 -9.41 -36.58 31.99
CA SER A 316 -10.07 -36.47 30.70
C SER A 316 -11.54 -36.10 30.89
N LEU A 317 -11.96 -35.00 30.28
CA LEU A 317 -13.34 -34.51 30.30
C LEU A 317 -14.16 -35.12 29.16
N PHE A 318 -13.60 -35.08 27.95
CA PHE A 318 -14.20 -35.65 26.74
C PHE A 318 -13.12 -35.87 25.67
N ILE A 319 -13.50 -36.53 24.58
CA ILE A 319 -12.63 -36.85 23.44
C ILE A 319 -13.17 -36.11 22.21
N ILE A 320 -12.25 -35.57 21.41
CA ILE A 320 -12.52 -35.00 20.10
C ILE A 320 -11.58 -35.64 19.07
N HIS A 321 -11.98 -35.61 17.81
CA HIS A 321 -11.28 -36.22 16.69
C HIS A 321 -10.74 -35.16 15.73
N GLU A 322 -9.89 -35.62 14.81
CA GLU A 322 -9.37 -34.79 13.73
C GLU A 322 -10.50 -34.12 12.91
N GLY A 323 -10.29 -32.86 12.52
CA GLY A 323 -11.26 -32.05 11.79
C GLY A 323 -12.20 -31.24 12.68
N THR A 324 -12.18 -31.46 14.00
CA THR A 324 -12.93 -30.63 14.95
C THR A 324 -12.30 -29.25 15.07
N VAL A 325 -13.11 -28.21 14.82
CA VAL A 325 -12.73 -26.80 14.99
C VAL A 325 -12.92 -26.38 16.44
N VAL A 326 -11.93 -25.67 16.98
CA VAL A 326 -11.92 -25.22 18.38
C VAL A 326 -11.48 -23.76 18.48
N GLU A 327 -12.09 -23.03 19.40
CA GLU A 327 -11.71 -21.66 19.75
C GLU A 327 -10.73 -21.67 20.92
N ILE A 328 -9.62 -20.94 20.81
CA ILE A 328 -8.55 -20.84 21.81
C ILE A 328 -8.85 -19.67 22.76
N LYS A 329 -8.92 -19.98 24.05
CA LYS A 329 -9.19 -19.01 25.12
C LYS A 329 -7.95 -18.63 25.92
N ASP A 330 -7.02 -19.56 26.10
CA ASP A 330 -5.82 -19.36 26.92
C ASP A 330 -4.69 -20.32 26.51
N ILE A 331 -3.45 -19.95 26.78
CA ILE A 331 -2.25 -20.72 26.41
C ILE A 331 -1.34 -20.82 27.63
N VAL A 332 -1.03 -22.05 28.04
CA VAL A 332 -0.15 -22.34 29.18
C VAL A 332 0.89 -23.39 28.76
N GLY A 333 2.08 -22.91 28.37
CA GLY A 333 3.13 -23.78 27.83
C GLY A 333 2.63 -24.50 26.57
N ASP A 334 2.75 -25.83 26.54
CA ASP A 334 2.31 -26.66 25.41
C ASP A 334 0.82 -27.06 25.50
N TRP A 335 0.01 -26.35 26.29
CA TRP A 335 -1.40 -26.64 26.50
C TRP A 335 -2.27 -25.44 26.18
N TYR A 336 -3.33 -25.69 25.41
CA TYR A 336 -4.23 -24.67 24.90
C TYR A 336 -5.59 -24.92 25.53
N ARG A 337 -6.15 -23.92 26.18
CA ARG A 337 -7.53 -23.98 26.66
C ARG A 337 -8.43 -23.67 25.49
N VAL A 338 -9.27 -24.62 25.15
CA VAL A 338 -10.13 -24.57 23.98
C VAL A 338 -11.60 -24.66 24.34
N THR A 339 -12.45 -24.04 23.52
CA THR A 339 -13.90 -24.14 23.55
C THR A 339 -14.35 -24.77 22.24
N ILE A 340 -15.22 -25.77 22.31
CA ILE A 340 -15.83 -26.39 21.11
C ILE A 340 -17.20 -25.76 20.82
N ALA A 341 -17.74 -26.04 19.63
CA ALA A 341 -18.98 -25.43 19.14
C ALA A 341 -20.21 -25.57 20.07
N ASP A 342 -20.26 -26.62 20.91
CA ASP A 342 -21.34 -26.83 21.89
C ASP A 342 -21.14 -26.08 23.24
N GLY A 343 -20.04 -25.33 23.37
CA GLY A 343 -19.70 -24.53 24.54
C GLY A 343 -18.92 -25.28 25.64
N ARG A 344 -18.61 -26.58 25.47
CA ARG A 344 -17.72 -27.27 26.41
C ARG A 344 -16.29 -26.75 26.27
N GLU A 345 -15.60 -26.70 27.40
CA GLU A 345 -14.23 -26.22 27.49
C GLU A 345 -13.28 -27.25 28.09
N GLY A 346 -12.00 -27.14 27.75
CA GLY A 346 -10.92 -27.83 28.44
C GLY A 346 -9.57 -27.60 27.80
N TRP A 347 -8.56 -28.37 28.18
CA TRP A 347 -7.19 -28.21 27.74
C TRP A 347 -6.78 -29.32 26.76
N ILE A 348 -6.19 -28.93 25.64
CA ILE A 348 -5.64 -29.83 24.61
C ILE A 348 -4.14 -29.57 24.41
N PRO A 349 -3.32 -30.59 24.10
CA PRO A 349 -1.93 -30.39 23.72
C PRO A 349 -1.81 -29.55 22.44
N ALA A 350 -0.85 -28.62 22.41
CA ALA A 350 -0.57 -27.80 21.23
C ALA A 350 -0.21 -28.64 19.99
N ALA A 351 0.43 -29.80 20.19
CA ALA A 351 0.83 -30.70 19.10
C ALA A 351 -0.34 -31.39 18.39
N ASP A 352 -1.53 -31.38 18.99
CA ASP A 352 -2.71 -32.05 18.45
C ASP A 352 -3.54 -31.15 17.51
N ILE A 353 -3.25 -29.84 17.51
CA ILE A 353 -4.02 -28.82 16.81
C ILE A 353 -3.13 -28.04 15.84
N GLU A 354 -3.73 -27.48 14.80
CA GLU A 354 -3.09 -26.53 13.90
C GLU A 354 -3.92 -25.24 13.85
N MET A 355 -3.23 -24.10 13.99
CA MET A 355 -3.86 -22.79 14.00
C MET A 355 -4.46 -22.47 12.63
N ILE A 356 -5.65 -21.85 12.64
CA ILE A 356 -6.30 -21.32 11.44
C ILE A 356 -5.64 -19.99 11.07
#